data_AF-A0A420MYM0-F1
#
_entry.id   AF-A0A420MYM0-F1
#
_cell.length_a   1.000
_cell.length_b   1.000
_cell.length_c   1.000
_cell.angle_alpha   90.00
_cell.angle_beta   90.00
_cell.angle_gamma   90.00
#
_symmetry.space_group_name_H-M   'P 1'
#
loop_
_entity.id
_entity.type
_entity.pdbx_description
1 polymer ?
#
loop_
_entity_poly.entity_id
_entity_poly.type
_entity_poly.pdbx_seq_one_letter_code
_entity_poly.pdbx_strand_id
1 'polypeptide(L)'
;MSVPRARILDLAQCQVFATSYNPEGVRMGNKVLRQRLRGPAMAAYYPRKTATIKDLKREFGPTLATWDEGEEDRFEYIEELKLRGKSAPKKKKGPPAPTGKKR
;
A
#
# COMPACT_ATOMS: atom_id res chain seq x y z
N MET A 1 25.87 14.45 48.33
CA MET A 1 25.30 15.53 47.49
C MET A 1 25.44 16.84 48.27
N SER A 2 26.41 17.69 47.94
CA SER A 2 26.68 18.97 48.63
C SER A 2 25.81 20.14 48.13
N VAL A 3 25.06 19.95 47.04
CA VAL A 3 24.21 20.98 46.42
C VAL A 3 22.72 20.69 46.71
N PRO A 4 21.93 21.68 47.16
CA PRO A 4 20.51 21.49 47.45
C PRO A 4 19.68 21.22 46.18
N ARG A 5 18.76 20.24 46.24
CA ARG A 5 17.90 19.83 45.12
C ARG A 5 17.06 20.96 44.50
N ALA A 6 16.71 21.99 45.27
CA ALA A 6 15.96 23.14 44.77
C ALA A 6 16.76 24.04 43.81
N ARG A 7 18.10 23.96 43.82
CA ARG A 7 18.98 24.74 42.92
C ARG A 7 19.28 24.04 41.60
N ILE A 8 18.64 22.92 41.31
CA ILE A 8 18.91 22.18 40.08
C ILE A 8 18.34 22.96 38.88
N LEU A 9 19.24 23.32 37.96
CA LEU A 9 19.03 24.22 36.81
C LEU A 9 18.04 23.66 35.77
N ASP A 10 17.63 22.41 35.90
CA ASP A 10 16.83 21.65 34.93
C ASP A 10 15.54 22.36 34.51
N LEU A 11 14.88 23.10 35.40
CA LEU A 11 13.64 23.83 35.08
C LEU A 11 13.89 24.96 34.07
N ALA A 12 14.95 25.74 34.26
CA ALA A 12 15.32 26.82 33.34
C ALA A 12 15.82 26.27 31.98
N GLN A 13 16.55 25.15 31.98
CA GLN A 13 16.98 24.50 30.75
C GLN A 13 15.79 23.98 29.93
N CYS A 14 14.80 23.36 30.59
CA CYS A 14 13.62 22.86 29.91
C CYS A 14 12.82 23.98 29.23
N GLN A 15 12.74 25.16 29.85
CA GLN A 15 12.10 26.34 29.27
C GLN A 15 12.86 26.87 28.04
N VAL A 16 14.19 26.97 28.12
CA VAL A 16 15.03 27.45 27.00
C VAL A 16 14.91 26.55 25.77
N PHE A 17 14.86 25.22 25.96
CA PHE A 17 14.84 24.25 24.85
C PHE A 17 13.44 23.72 24.50
N ALA A 18 12.37 24.29 25.07
CA ALA A 18 10.99 23.81 24.88
C ALA A 18 10.82 22.30 25.12
N THR A 19 11.50 21.77 26.14
CA THR A 19 11.41 20.35 26.53
C THR A 19 10.49 20.14 27.74
N SER A 20 9.93 18.94 27.88
CA SER A 20 9.01 18.62 28.97
C SER A 20 9.75 18.39 30.30
N TYR A 21 9.42 19.16 31.34
CA TYR A 21 9.89 18.95 32.70
C TYR A 21 8.98 17.96 33.45
N ASN A 22 9.55 16.86 33.99
CA ASN A 22 8.79 15.82 34.72
C ASN A 22 9.58 15.31 35.95
N PRO A 23 9.55 16.03 37.08
CA PRO A 23 10.34 15.69 38.28
C PRO A 23 9.81 14.46 39.02
N GLU A 24 8.52 14.15 38.89
CA GLU A 24 7.85 13.03 39.57
C GLU A 24 7.93 11.71 38.78
N GLY A 25 8.42 11.76 37.53
CA GLY A 25 8.57 10.57 36.70
C GLY A 25 7.24 9.94 36.26
N VAL A 26 6.17 10.74 36.18
CA VAL A 26 4.82 10.27 35.80
C VAL A 26 4.79 9.82 34.34
N ARG A 27 4.00 8.79 34.02
CA ARG A 27 3.85 8.22 32.68
C ARG A 27 2.91 9.07 31.80
N MET A 28 3.43 10.17 31.26
CA MET A 28 2.67 11.13 30.42
C MET A 28 2.46 10.68 28.95
N GLY A 29 2.94 9.51 28.53
CA GLY A 29 2.79 9.04 27.14
C GLY A 29 3.68 9.73 26.09
N ASN A 30 4.55 10.66 26.48
CA ASN A 30 5.46 11.40 25.58
C ASN A 30 6.35 10.49 24.69
N LYS A 31 6.59 9.23 25.09
CA LYS A 31 7.31 8.23 24.29
C LYS A 31 6.59 7.95 22.96
N VAL A 32 5.26 7.88 22.97
CA VAL A 32 4.45 7.60 21.78
C VAL A 32 4.48 8.78 20.83
N LEU A 33 4.34 10.01 21.35
CA LEU A 33 4.36 11.24 20.54
C LEU A 33 5.74 11.55 19.94
N ARG A 34 6.83 11.22 20.64
CA ARG A 34 8.21 11.38 20.14
C ARG A 34 8.57 10.34 19.06
N GLN A 35 7.81 9.25 18.95
CA GLN A 35 8.09 8.22 17.97
C GLN A 35 7.82 8.79 16.56
N ARG A 36 8.86 8.80 15.72
CA ARG A 36 8.72 9.20 14.32
C ARG A 36 7.75 8.26 13.60
N LEU A 37 6.84 8.83 12.83
CA LEU A 37 5.88 8.07 12.03
C LEU A 37 6.61 7.28 10.94
N ARG A 38 6.28 5.99 10.83
CA ARG A 38 6.87 5.06 9.83
C ARG A 38 5.95 4.80 8.62
N GLY A 39 4.76 5.40 8.60
CA GLY A 39 3.75 5.26 7.55
C GLY A 39 4.29 5.40 6.12
N PRO A 40 5.02 6.49 5.77
CA PRO A 40 5.49 6.68 4.40
C PRO A 40 6.50 5.61 3.96
N ALA A 41 7.37 5.14 4.87
CA ALA A 41 8.31 4.07 4.57
C ALA A 41 7.60 2.74 4.32
N MET A 42 6.54 2.43 5.07
CA MET A 42 5.74 1.23 4.87
C MET A 42 4.89 1.29 3.59
N ALA A 43 4.32 2.46 3.27
CA ALA A 43 3.52 2.65 2.06
C ALA A 43 4.34 2.47 0.77
N ALA A 44 5.64 2.81 0.82
CA ALA A 44 6.57 2.69 -0.30
C ALA A 44 7.17 1.28 -0.47
N TYR A 45 6.63 0.25 0.22
CA TYR A 45 7.18 -1.11 0.17
C TYR A 45 7.18 -1.70 -1.25
N TYR A 46 6.06 -1.57 -1.97
CA TYR A 46 6.00 -1.97 -3.38
C TYR A 46 6.40 -0.78 -4.27
N PRO A 47 7.18 -1.03 -5.33
CA PRO A 47 7.51 0.02 -6.29
C PRO A 47 6.24 0.56 -6.92
N ARG A 48 6.24 1.88 -7.17
CA ARG A 48 5.14 2.51 -7.91
C ARG A 48 5.10 1.94 -9.31
N LYS A 49 3.89 1.81 -9.88
CA LYS A 49 3.72 1.42 -11.28
C LYS A 49 4.47 2.42 -12.16
N THR A 50 5.45 1.93 -12.90
CA THR A 50 6.18 2.69 -13.92
C THR A 50 5.41 2.66 -15.25
N ALA A 51 5.97 3.29 -16.28
CA ALA A 51 5.43 3.23 -17.63
C ALA A 51 5.24 1.77 -18.07
N THR A 52 4.03 1.45 -18.52
CA THR A 52 3.68 0.12 -19.06
C THR A 52 3.64 0.20 -20.59
N ILE A 53 3.69 -0.95 -21.28
CA ILE A 53 3.51 -1.04 -22.75
C ILE A 53 2.19 -0.35 -23.20
N LYS A 54 1.17 -0.37 -22.35
CA LYS A 54 -0.11 0.35 -22.58
C LYS A 54 0.06 1.86 -22.63
N ASP A 55 0.94 2.42 -21.81
CA ASP A 55 1.24 3.87 -21.84
C ASP A 55 2.04 4.22 -23.11
N LEU A 56 2.99 3.36 -23.49
CA LEU A 56 3.74 3.53 -24.75
C LEU A 56 2.83 3.48 -25.98
N LYS A 57 1.88 2.52 -26.04
CA LYS A 57 0.86 2.44 -27.10
C LYS A 57 0.01 3.70 -27.18
N ARG A 58 -0.36 4.28 -26.03
CA ARG A 58 -1.15 5.52 -25.98
C ARG A 58 -0.38 6.72 -26.50
N GLU A 59 0.90 6.83 -26.18
CA GLU A 59 1.73 7.99 -26.54
C GLU A 59 2.27 7.92 -27.97
N PHE A 60 2.70 6.74 -28.42
CA PHE A 60 3.38 6.56 -29.71
C PHE A 60 2.58 5.78 -30.76
N GLY A 61 1.36 5.35 -30.44
CA GLY A 61 0.53 4.49 -31.31
C GLY A 61 0.35 4.94 -32.77
N PRO A 62 0.25 6.26 -33.09
CA PRO A 62 0.15 6.71 -34.49
C PRO A 62 1.45 6.55 -35.28
N THR A 63 2.60 6.56 -34.60
CA THR A 63 3.93 6.63 -35.24
C THR A 63 4.66 5.30 -35.17
N LEU A 64 4.41 4.51 -34.12
CA LEU A 64 5.12 3.26 -33.86
C LEU A 64 4.13 2.15 -33.52
N ALA A 65 4.05 1.15 -34.39
CA ALA A 65 3.31 -0.07 -34.12
C ALA A 65 4.06 -0.86 -33.02
N THR A 66 3.48 -0.87 -31.82
CA THR A 66 4.00 -1.63 -30.67
C THR A 66 3.13 -2.86 -30.44
N TRP A 67 3.78 -4.01 -30.29
CA TRP A 67 3.16 -5.31 -29.99
C TRP A 67 3.42 -5.65 -28.52
N ASP A 68 2.49 -6.36 -27.87
CA ASP A 68 2.64 -6.83 -26.49
C ASP A 68 2.60 -8.35 -26.50
N GLU A 69 3.78 -8.96 -26.69
CA GLU A 69 3.94 -10.41 -26.93
C GLU A 69 3.20 -11.26 -25.89
N GLY A 70 3.32 -10.92 -24.60
CA GLY A 70 2.66 -11.68 -23.54
C GLY A 70 1.14 -11.53 -23.52
N GLU A 71 0.62 -10.39 -23.99
CA GLU A 71 -0.83 -10.19 -24.15
C GLU A 71 -1.35 -10.92 -25.41
N GLU A 72 -0.56 -10.97 -26.48
CA GLU A 72 -0.83 -11.70 -27.73
C GLU A 72 -0.85 -13.22 -27.51
N ASP A 73 0.18 -13.79 -26.89
CA ASP A 73 0.24 -15.20 -26.49
C ASP A 73 -0.98 -15.60 -25.64
N ARG A 74 -1.41 -14.70 -24.73
CA ARG A 74 -2.60 -14.92 -23.91
C ARG A 74 -3.88 -14.98 -24.75
N PHE A 75 -3.98 -14.17 -25.81
CA PHE A 75 -5.14 -14.21 -26.70
C PHE A 75 -5.15 -15.48 -27.56
N GLU A 76 -4.01 -15.86 -28.14
CA GLU A 76 -3.87 -17.11 -28.90
C GLU A 76 -4.26 -18.31 -28.05
N TYR A 77 -3.71 -18.40 -26.83
CA TYR A 77 -4.05 -19.46 -25.88
C TYR A 77 -5.56 -19.55 -25.59
N ILE A 78 -6.24 -18.39 -25.47
CA ILE A 78 -7.69 -18.36 -25.26
C ILE A 78 -8.46 -18.86 -26.49
N GLU A 79 -7.99 -18.51 -27.69
CA GLU A 79 -8.59 -18.95 -28.94
C GLU A 79 -8.45 -20.47 -29.12
N GLU A 80 -7.28 -21.02 -28.84
CA GLU A 80 -7.07 -22.47 -28.84
C GLU A 80 -8.02 -23.20 -27.87
N LEU A 81 -8.20 -22.66 -26.65
CA LEU A 81 -9.13 -23.24 -25.68
C LEU A 81 -10.58 -23.20 -26.16
N LYS A 82 -10.99 -22.11 -26.85
CA LYS A 82 -12.34 -22.01 -27.43
C LYS A 82 -12.55 -23.04 -28.53
N LEU A 83 -11.58 -23.22 -29.42
CA LEU A 83 -11.65 -24.21 -30.51
C LEU A 83 -11.85 -25.64 -29.98
N ARG A 84 -11.20 -25.97 -28.86
CA ARG A 84 -11.31 -27.29 -28.22
C ARG A 84 -12.52 -27.44 -27.30
N GLY A 85 -13.36 -26.41 -27.16
CA GLY A 85 -14.48 -26.39 -26.21
C GLY A 85 -14.04 -26.40 -24.74
N LYS A 86 -12.77 -26.08 -24.46
CA LYS A 86 -12.15 -26.04 -23.12
C LYS A 86 -12.04 -24.61 -22.57
N SER A 87 -12.70 -23.64 -23.20
CA SER A 87 -12.74 -22.27 -22.72
C SER A 87 -13.47 -22.16 -21.38
N ALA A 88 -13.16 -21.11 -20.62
CA ALA A 88 -13.86 -20.81 -19.39
C ALA A 88 -15.39 -20.71 -19.60
N PRO A 89 -16.21 -21.30 -18.71
CA PRO A 89 -17.66 -21.20 -18.82
C PRO A 89 -18.12 -19.75 -18.62
N LYS A 90 -19.31 -19.43 -19.14
CA LYS A 90 -19.90 -18.10 -19.01
C LYS A 90 -20.07 -17.73 -17.54
N LYS A 91 -19.49 -16.59 -17.12
CA LYS A 91 -19.62 -16.05 -15.77
C LYS A 91 -21.10 -15.81 -15.44
N LYS A 92 -21.59 -16.45 -14.37
CA LYS A 92 -22.94 -16.21 -13.83
C LYS A 92 -23.03 -14.78 -13.27
N LYS A 93 -24.09 -14.05 -13.62
CA LYS A 93 -24.36 -12.68 -13.14
C LYS A 93 -25.45 -12.61 -12.06
N GLY A 94 -26.01 -13.74 -11.67
CA GLY A 94 -27.11 -13.83 -10.71
C GLY A 94 -27.04 -15.08 -9.84
N PRO A 95 -27.94 -15.20 -8.85
CA PRO A 95 -28.01 -16.36 -7.97
C PRO A 95 -28.28 -17.64 -8.77
N PRO A 96 -27.82 -18.81 -8.29
CA PRO A 96 -28.13 -20.08 -8.93
C PRO A 96 -29.65 -20.31 -8.92
N ALA A 97 -30.20 -20.82 -10.03
CA ALA A 97 -31.61 -21.18 -10.11
C ALA A 97 -31.93 -22.23 -9.01
N PRO A 98 -33.08 -22.14 -8.34
CA PRO A 98 -33.46 -23.14 -7.36
C PRO A 98 -33.61 -24.49 -8.06
N THR A 99 -32.80 -25.46 -7.68
CA THR A 99 -32.91 -26.84 -8.15
C THR A 99 -34.21 -27.43 -7.59
N GLY A 100 -35.29 -27.34 -8.35
CA GLY A 100 -36.55 -27.99 -8.01
C GLY A 100 -36.33 -29.50 -7.94
N LYS A 101 -36.58 -30.11 -6.78
CA LYS A 101 -36.77 -31.56 -6.67
C LYS A 101 -37.89 -31.94 -7.64
N LYS A 102 -37.55 -32.64 -8.74
CA LYS A 102 -38.56 -33.35 -9.52
C LYS A 102 -39.20 -34.36 -8.57
N ARG A 103 -40.49 -34.15 -8.26
CA ARG A 103 -41.33 -35.15 -7.59
C ARG A 103 -41.61 -36.29 -8.55
#